data_AF-A0A014LGN1-F1
#
_entry.id   AF-A0A014LGN1-F1
#
_cell.length_a   1.000
_cell.length_b   1.000
_cell.length_c   1.000
_cell.angle_alpha   90.00
_cell.angle_beta   90.00
_cell.angle_gamma   90.00
#
_symmetry.space_group_name_H-M   'P 1'
#
loop_
_entity.id
_entity.type
_entity.pdbx_description
1 polymer ?
#
loop_
_entity_poly.entity_id
_entity_poly.type
_entity_poly.pdbx_seq_one_letter_code
_entity_poly.pdbx_strand_id
1 'polypeptide(L)'
;MKIKRKASMVVLSTALMLGGSIALAPTASAVGSSACQFNSPDVNFKVSTSGARFRTGPGKRYRAIGTLYRGDSFRYFCRTRGFENSWSYGKILKRTTTGIHAGTRGWVYSKYLD
;
A
#
# COMPACT_ATOMS: atom_id res chain seq x y z
N MET A 1 -7.26 -41.61 1.14
CA MET A 1 -8.29 -41.83 0.08
C MET A 1 -9.27 -40.65 0.04
N LYS A 2 -9.38 -40.03 -1.14
CA LYS A 2 -10.55 -39.37 -1.77
C LYS A 2 -11.49 -38.49 -0.90
N ILE A 3 -11.50 -37.20 -1.20
CA ILE A 3 -12.75 -36.50 -1.54
C ILE A 3 -12.54 -35.77 -2.88
N LYS A 4 -13.48 -36.02 -3.80
CA LYS A 4 -13.48 -35.64 -5.21
C LYS A 4 -14.45 -34.47 -5.44
N ARG A 5 -14.02 -33.55 -6.33
CA ARG A 5 -14.77 -32.82 -7.39
C ARG A 5 -15.98 -31.96 -7.02
N LYS A 6 -15.99 -30.69 -7.48
CA LYS A 6 -17.02 -30.04 -8.36
C LYS A 6 -16.33 -28.87 -9.12
N ALA A 7 -16.09 -28.97 -10.43
CA ALA A 7 -16.90 -28.42 -11.54
C ALA A 7 -17.13 -26.89 -11.41
N SER A 8 -16.35 -26.06 -12.11
CA SER A 8 -16.63 -25.52 -13.46
C SER A 8 -17.81 -24.54 -13.51
N MET A 9 -17.50 -23.26 -13.73
CA MET A 9 -18.35 -22.35 -14.50
C MET A 9 -17.45 -21.34 -15.22
N VAL A 10 -17.20 -21.63 -16.50
CA VAL A 10 -16.72 -20.63 -17.47
C VAL A 10 -17.96 -19.89 -17.92
N VAL A 11 -18.07 -18.61 -17.58
CA VAL A 11 -19.08 -17.72 -18.15
C VAL A 11 -18.39 -16.89 -19.23
N LEU A 12 -18.61 -17.26 -20.48
CA LEU A 12 -18.27 -16.45 -21.64
C LEU A 12 -19.42 -15.44 -21.84
N SER A 13 -19.19 -14.17 -21.49
CA SER A 13 -20.13 -13.10 -21.83
C SER A 13 -19.48 -12.21 -22.87
N THR A 14 -19.87 -12.41 -24.13
CA THR A 14 -19.62 -11.49 -25.25
C THR A 14 -20.50 -10.25 -25.08
N ALA A 15 -19.92 -9.14 -24.65
CA ALA A 15 -20.58 -7.83 -24.67
C ALA A 15 -20.00 -6.97 -25.79
N LEU A 16 -20.90 -6.49 -26.66
CA LEU A 16 -20.66 -5.63 -27.82
C LEU A 16 -19.78 -4.41 -27.46
N MET A 17 -18.77 -4.15 -28.28
CA MET A 17 -18.00 -2.91 -28.23
C MET A 17 -18.76 -1.79 -28.93
N LEU A 18 -19.29 -0.83 -28.17
CA LEU A 18 -19.67 0.48 -28.66
C LEU A 18 -18.55 1.46 -28.34
N GLY A 19 -18.06 2.12 -29.40
CA GLY A 19 -16.89 2.98 -29.40
C GLY A 19 -16.99 4.13 -28.42
N GLY A 20 -16.12 4.09 -27.42
CA GLY A 20 -15.63 5.23 -26.69
C GLY A 20 -14.18 4.93 -26.38
N SER A 21 -13.25 5.80 -26.77
CA SER A 21 -11.86 5.72 -26.34
C SER A 21 -11.82 6.02 -24.84
N ILE A 22 -12.19 5.04 -24.01
CA ILE A 22 -11.83 5.07 -22.60
C ILE A 22 -10.31 5.01 -22.57
N ALA A 23 -9.69 6.17 -22.44
CA ALA A 23 -8.31 6.26 -22.02
C ALA A 23 -8.24 5.52 -20.69
N LEU A 24 -7.77 4.27 -20.71
CA LEU A 24 -7.49 3.51 -19.51
C LEU A 24 -6.39 4.29 -18.79
N ALA A 25 -6.78 5.15 -17.85
CA ALA A 25 -5.85 5.79 -16.96
C ALA A 25 -5.01 4.66 -16.36
N PRO A 26 -3.67 4.68 -16.46
CA PRO A 26 -2.86 3.61 -15.92
C PRO A 26 -3.25 3.46 -14.45
N THR A 27 -3.85 2.32 -14.11
CA THR A 27 -4.15 1.96 -12.73
C THR A 27 -2.79 1.78 -12.07
N ALA A 28 -2.25 2.85 -11.46
CA ALA A 28 -0.94 2.71 -10.84
C ALA A 28 -1.10 1.75 -9.66
N SER A 29 -0.59 0.54 -9.88
CA SER A 29 -0.67 -0.57 -8.95
C SER A 29 0.07 -0.21 -7.68
N ALA A 30 -0.61 -0.35 -6.54
CA ALA A 30 0.08 -0.36 -5.27
C ALA A 30 0.90 -1.65 -5.19
N VAL A 31 2.18 -1.53 -4.81
CA VAL A 31 3.08 -2.68 -4.65
C VAL A 31 2.59 -3.64 -3.55
N GLY A 32 1.77 -3.14 -2.62
CA GLY A 32 1.30 -3.92 -1.48
C GLY A 32 2.47 -4.39 -0.62
N SER A 33 2.38 -5.58 -0.03
CA SER A 33 3.45 -6.21 0.76
C SER A 33 4.45 -7.01 -0.08
N SER A 34 4.31 -7.07 -1.40
CA SER A 34 5.19 -7.90 -2.25
C SER A 34 6.68 -7.50 -2.19
N ALA A 35 6.98 -6.27 -1.81
CA ALA A 35 8.35 -5.77 -1.63
C ALA A 35 8.88 -5.91 -0.19
N CYS A 36 8.13 -6.55 0.72
CA CYS A 36 8.63 -6.88 2.05
C CYS A 36 9.80 -7.86 1.94
N GLN A 37 10.90 -7.58 2.63
CA GLN A 37 11.99 -8.54 2.84
C GLN A 37 12.11 -8.96 4.31
N PHE A 38 11.67 -8.09 5.23
CA PHE A 38 11.71 -8.36 6.67
C PHE A 38 10.34 -8.06 7.27
N ASN A 39 9.73 -9.09 7.85
CA ASN A 39 8.46 -8.98 8.57
C ASN A 39 8.70 -8.51 10.01
N SER A 40 7.68 -7.86 10.58
CA SER A 40 7.70 -7.33 11.94
C SER A 40 6.42 -7.71 12.67
N PRO A 41 6.40 -7.75 14.01
CA PRO A 41 5.22 -8.08 14.81
C PRO A 41 4.10 -7.01 14.81
N ASP A 42 3.84 -6.33 13.69
CA ASP A 42 2.69 -5.41 13.57
C ASP A 42 2.65 -4.29 14.63
N VAL A 43 3.74 -3.53 14.76
CA VAL A 43 3.88 -2.47 15.79
C VAL A 43 3.35 -1.12 15.31
N ASN A 44 2.90 -0.29 16.26
CA ASN A 44 2.43 1.06 15.99
C ASN A 44 3.57 2.05 16.21
N PHE A 45 3.75 2.94 15.24
CA PHE A 45 4.70 4.03 15.29
C PHE A 45 4.00 5.37 15.07
N LYS A 46 4.68 6.44 15.46
CA LYS A 46 4.30 7.79 15.09
C LYS A 46 5.23 8.31 14.02
N VAL A 47 4.70 9.19 13.18
CA VAL A 47 5.55 9.93 12.24
C VAL A 47 6.33 10.99 13.01
N SER A 48 7.65 11.04 12.79
CA SER A 48 8.59 11.89 13.52
C SER A 48 8.85 13.25 12.86
N THR A 49 8.54 13.34 11.56
CA THR A 49 8.85 14.49 10.70
C THR A 49 7.60 15.18 10.17
N SER A 50 7.76 16.42 9.72
CA SER A 50 6.73 17.17 9.01
C SER A 50 7.01 17.12 7.51
N GLY A 51 6.34 16.23 6.78
CA GLY A 51 6.52 16.12 5.32
C GLY A 51 6.89 14.73 4.79
N ALA A 52 6.62 13.66 5.53
CA ALA A 52 6.91 12.31 5.05
C ALA A 52 5.95 11.93 3.90
N ARG A 53 6.49 11.59 2.72
CA ARG A 53 5.65 11.18 1.58
C ARG A 53 5.18 9.74 1.77
N PHE A 54 3.86 9.56 1.87
CA PHE A 54 3.21 8.26 1.89
C PHE A 54 2.94 7.80 0.46
N ARG A 55 3.37 6.60 0.08
CA ARG A 55 3.49 6.18 -1.33
C ARG A 55 2.86 4.83 -1.61
N THR A 56 2.56 4.58 -2.89
CA THR A 56 2.02 3.31 -3.37
C THR A 56 3.07 2.19 -3.45
N GLY A 57 4.35 2.52 -3.35
CA GLY A 57 5.46 1.58 -3.38
C GLY A 57 6.72 2.14 -2.70
N PRO A 58 7.72 1.28 -2.44
CA PRO A 58 8.93 1.67 -1.75
C PRO A 58 9.90 2.38 -2.69
N GLY A 59 9.98 3.70 -2.59
CA GLY A 59 10.90 4.51 -3.38
C GLY A 59 10.31 5.82 -3.86
N LYS A 60 11.19 6.76 -4.26
CA LYS A 60 10.79 8.09 -4.73
C LYS A 60 10.07 8.07 -6.09
N ARG A 61 10.25 7.01 -6.89
CA ARG A 61 9.58 6.81 -8.19
C ARG A 61 8.10 6.48 -8.10
N TYR A 62 7.63 5.95 -6.96
CA TYR A 62 6.25 5.56 -6.79
C TYR A 62 5.37 6.77 -6.44
N ARG A 63 4.13 6.77 -6.93
CA ARG A 63 3.17 7.86 -6.68
C ARG A 63 2.98 8.09 -5.19
N ALA A 64 2.92 9.37 -4.79
CA ALA A 64 2.52 9.75 -3.45
C ALA A 64 0.99 9.63 -3.31
N ILE A 65 0.55 8.92 -2.28
CA ILE A 65 -0.84 8.91 -1.79
C ILE A 65 -1.12 10.25 -1.08
N GLY A 66 -0.13 10.74 -0.33
CA GLY A 66 -0.23 12.03 0.35
C GLY A 66 1.02 12.31 1.19
N THR A 67 0.88 13.27 2.10
CA THR A 67 1.94 13.68 3.04
C THR A 67 1.49 13.36 4.46
N LEU A 68 2.38 12.77 5.24
CA LEU A 68 2.20 12.56 6.67
C LEU A 68 2.98 13.61 7.44
N TYR A 69 2.40 14.05 8.54
CA TYR A 69 2.96 15.01 9.47
C TYR A 69 3.25 14.38 10.83
N ARG A 70 4.03 15.09 11.63
CA ARG A 70 4.44 14.64 12.96
C ARG A 70 3.21 14.24 13.78
N GLY A 71 3.27 13.07 14.40
CA GLY A 71 2.20 12.51 15.24
C GLY A 71 1.14 11.71 14.49
N ASP A 72 1.10 11.73 13.15
CA ASP A 72 0.23 10.83 12.38
C ASP A 72 0.56 9.37 12.76
N SER A 73 -0.49 8.58 13.01
CA SER A 73 -0.36 7.23 13.56
C SER A 73 -0.29 6.18 12.46
N PHE A 74 0.79 5.38 12.47
CA PHE A 74 1.10 4.40 11.44
C PHE A 74 1.33 3.02 12.05
N ARG A 75 0.63 2.00 11.57
CA ARG A 75 0.91 0.61 11.93
C ARG A 75 1.81 -0.01 10.89
N TYR A 76 2.98 -0.41 11.34
CA TYR A 76 4.03 -1.01 10.53
C TYR A 76 3.88 -2.53 10.46
N PHE A 77 4.05 -3.09 9.27
CA PHE A 77 3.93 -4.53 9.03
C PHE A 77 5.27 -5.16 8.63
N CYS A 78 6.01 -4.49 7.75
CA CYS A 78 7.23 -5.02 7.18
C CYS A 78 8.08 -3.90 6.56
N ARG A 79 9.30 -4.23 6.16
CA ARG A 79 10.21 -3.32 5.45
C ARG A 79 10.91 -3.95 4.26
N THR A 80 11.43 -3.12 3.37
CA THR A 80 12.14 -3.55 2.16
C THR A 80 13.53 -4.12 2.35
N ARG A 81 14.22 -3.78 3.45
CA ARG A 81 15.62 -4.17 3.75
C ARG A 81 15.95 -3.89 5.22
N GLY A 82 17.21 -3.87 5.64
CA GLY A 82 17.69 -3.56 7.01
C GLY A 82 17.16 -2.24 7.60
N PHE A 83 17.65 -1.80 8.78
CA PHE A 83 17.09 -0.60 9.45
C PHE A 83 17.40 0.69 8.70
N GLU A 84 18.59 0.75 8.12
CA GLU A 84 19.03 1.90 7.34
C GLU A 84 18.50 1.87 5.91
N ASN A 85 18.18 3.04 5.39
CA ASN A 85 17.78 3.22 3.98
C ASN A 85 16.60 2.36 3.51
N SER A 86 15.70 2.06 4.44
CA SER A 86 14.55 1.16 4.23
C SER A 86 13.23 1.90 4.09
N TRP A 87 12.27 1.21 3.49
CA TRP A 87 10.89 1.64 3.41
C TRP A 87 10.02 0.72 4.25
N SER A 88 9.17 1.33 5.06
CA SER A 88 8.20 0.67 5.92
C SER A 88 6.85 0.60 5.23
N TYR A 89 6.30 -0.60 5.12
CA TYR A 89 4.93 -0.84 4.68
C TYR A 89 4.00 -0.95 5.88
N GLY A 90 2.81 -0.41 5.74
CA GLY A 90 1.88 -0.33 6.84
C GLY A 90 0.53 0.24 6.46
N LYS A 91 -0.25 0.59 7.48
CA LYS A 91 -1.51 1.30 7.33
C LYS A 91 -1.61 2.49 8.26
N ILE A 92 -2.37 3.47 7.83
CA ILE A 92 -2.80 4.59 8.66
C ILE A 92 -3.80 4.10 9.70
N LEU A 93 -3.61 4.49 10.97
CA LEU A 93 -4.48 4.07 12.07
C LEU A 93 -5.65 5.02 12.30
N LYS A 94 -5.45 6.32 12.06
CA LYS A 94 -6.45 7.38 12.25
C LYS A 94 -6.37 8.35 11.08
N ARG A 95 -7.45 9.07 10.78
CA ARG A 95 -7.43 10.08 9.72
C ARG A 95 -6.26 11.04 9.94
N THR A 96 -5.40 11.21 8.93
CA THR A 96 -4.19 12.03 9.05
C THR A 96 -4.54 13.51 9.02
N THR A 97 -3.56 14.34 9.39
CA THR A 97 -3.65 15.80 9.27
C THR A 97 -3.98 16.27 7.85
N THR A 98 -3.52 15.53 6.83
CA THR A 98 -3.80 15.78 5.40
C THR A 98 -5.09 15.14 4.88
N GLY A 99 -5.86 14.49 5.75
CA GLY A 99 -7.14 13.88 5.40
C GLY A 99 -7.07 12.46 4.84
N ILE A 100 -5.92 11.79 4.88
CA ILE A 100 -5.79 10.38 4.45
C ILE A 100 -6.59 9.51 5.42
N HIS A 101 -7.50 8.69 4.89
CA HIS A 101 -8.40 7.87 5.71
C HIS A 101 -7.66 6.78 6.49
N ALA A 102 -8.21 6.42 7.65
CA ALA A 102 -7.76 5.26 8.41
C ALA A 102 -7.89 3.97 7.56
N GLY A 103 -6.98 3.03 7.75
CA GLY A 103 -6.90 1.80 6.98
C GLY A 103 -6.16 1.93 5.65
N THR A 104 -5.90 3.15 5.16
CA THR A 104 -5.13 3.36 3.91
C THR A 104 -3.75 2.74 4.05
N ARG A 105 -3.40 1.84 3.12
CA ARG A 105 -2.13 1.11 3.10
C ARG A 105 -1.13 1.76 2.16
N GLY A 106 0.14 1.67 2.50
CA GLY A 106 1.20 2.24 1.67
C GLY A 106 2.56 2.21 2.35
N TRP A 107 3.49 2.93 1.75
CA TRP A 107 4.89 2.92 2.09
C TRP A 107 5.34 4.30 2.58
N VAL A 108 6.12 4.31 3.65
CA VAL A 108 6.80 5.50 4.19
C VAL A 108 8.27 5.17 4.42
N TYR A 109 9.15 6.16 4.27
CA TYR A 109 10.57 5.92 4.50
C TYR A 109 10.82 5.71 6.01
N SER A 110 11.51 4.63 6.38
CA SER A 110 11.53 4.12 7.75
C SER A 110 12.11 5.11 8.76
N LYS A 111 13.05 5.97 8.35
CA LYS A 111 13.64 7.00 9.24
C LYS A 111 12.64 8.04 9.74
N TYR A 112 11.43 8.08 9.19
CA TYR A 112 10.38 9.01 9.58
C TYR A 112 9.41 8.42 10.60
N LEU A 113 9.68 7.21 11.10
CA LEU A 113 8.90 6.55 12.13
C LEU A 113 9.71 6.50 13.42
N ASP A 114 9.11 6.95 14.52
CA ASP A 114 9.62 6.84 15.90
C ASP A 114 9.14 5.56 16.56
#